data_AF-A0AAE9D201-F1
#
_entry.id   AF-A0AAE9D201-F1
#
_cell.length_a   1.000
_cell.length_b   1.000
_cell.length_c   1.000
_cell.angle_alpha   90.00
_cell.angle_beta   90.00
_cell.angle_gamma   90.00
#
_symmetry.space_group_name_H-M   'P 1'
#
loop_
_entity.id
_entity.type
_entity.pdbx_description
1 polymer ?
#
loop_
_entity_poly.entity_id
_entity_poly.type
_entity_poly.pdbx_seq_one_letter_code
_entity_poly.pdbx_strand_id
1 'polypeptide(L)'
;MNASLFLLGFLIVICSILDIVGTYTPGWIVGNGNLPVLTWIDVAGILINLPVGCYIGMLIIFGVNTRLIRNQGFTDSNRTPFYVIAGLALIAIALIVTCIIMVAVSLNSYCGRCDYSLGYSAWLCVSSAILSLGIVGLSIHLARKSCCDC
;
A
#
# COMPACT_ATOMS: atom_id res chain seq x y z
N MET A 1 25.92 4.58 0.86
CA MET A 1 24.50 4.75 0.52
C MET A 1 23.73 4.85 1.83
N ASN A 2 22.89 5.86 2.04
CA ASN A 2 22.23 6.09 3.33
C ASN A 2 21.31 4.91 3.69
N ALA A 3 21.45 4.33 4.89
CA ALA A 3 20.68 3.17 5.35
C ALA A 3 19.16 3.41 5.24
N SER A 4 18.69 4.63 5.51
CA SER A 4 17.28 5.03 5.38
C SER A 4 16.75 4.95 3.95
N LEU A 5 17.59 5.21 2.94
CA LEU A 5 17.23 5.13 1.53
C LEU A 5 17.06 3.67 1.09
N PHE A 6 17.97 2.81 1.54
CA PHE A 6 17.85 1.36 1.32
C PHE A 6 16.62 0.79 2.00
N LEU A 7 16.37 1.17 3.26
CA LEU A 7 15.21 0.74 4.03
C LEU A 7 13.89 1.19 3.37
N LEU A 8 13.81 2.43 2.88
CA LEU A 8 12.63 2.93 2.16
C LEU A 8 12.35 2.09 0.91
N GLY A 9 13.37 1.83 0.09
CA GLY A 9 13.22 1.01 -1.12
C GLY A 9 12.78 -0.42 -0.80
N PHE A 10 13.38 -1.04 0.22
CA PHE A 10 13.00 -2.36 0.70
C PHE A 10 11.55 -2.42 1.16
N LEU A 11 11.09 -1.43 1.93
CA LEU A 11 9.70 -1.35 2.37
C LEU A 11 8.72 -1.23 1.19
N ILE A 12 9.02 -0.35 0.22
CA ILE A 12 8.16 -0.16 -0.96
C ILE A 12 8.02 -1.49 -1.72
N VAL A 13 9.13 -2.21 -1.92
CA VAL A 13 9.12 -3.52 -2.60
C VAL A 13 8.28 -4.54 -1.84
N ILE A 14 8.49 -4.70 -0.53
CA ILE A 14 7.71 -5.66 0.26
C ILE A 14 6.22 -5.30 0.27
N CYS A 15 5.88 -4.03 0.46
CA CYS A 15 4.47 -3.60 0.47
C CYS A 15 3.83 -3.85 -0.90
N SER A 16 4.55 -3.60 -1.99
CA SER A 16 4.04 -3.88 -3.34
C SER A 16 3.80 -5.39 -3.57
N ILE A 17 4.69 -6.26 -3.09
CA ILE A 17 4.52 -7.71 -3.20
C ILE A 17 3.32 -8.17 -2.37
N LEU A 18 3.23 -7.73 -1.12
CA LEU A 18 2.12 -8.08 -0.23
C LEU A 18 0.77 -7.63 -0.81
N ASP A 19 0.72 -6.43 -1.39
CA ASP A 19 -0.51 -5.87 -1.97
C ASP A 19 -0.90 -6.57 -3.28
N ILE A 20 0.06 -6.83 -4.18
CA ILE A 20 -0.18 -7.59 -5.42
C ILE A 20 -0.64 -9.01 -5.10
N VAL A 21 0.05 -9.71 -4.20
CA VAL A 21 -0.31 -11.07 -3.80
C VAL A 21 -1.66 -11.06 -3.09
N GLY A 22 -1.89 -10.15 -2.16
CA GLY A 22 -3.18 -10.01 -1.49
C GLY A 22 -4.32 -9.77 -2.48
N THR A 23 -4.14 -8.85 -3.43
CA THR A 23 -5.18 -8.47 -4.39
C THR A 23 -5.53 -9.59 -5.38
N TYR A 24 -4.52 -10.25 -5.95
CA TYR A 24 -4.75 -11.22 -7.04
C TYR A 24 -4.86 -12.67 -6.59
N THR A 25 -4.69 -12.96 -5.29
CA THR A 25 -4.80 -14.33 -4.77
C THR A 25 -6.18 -14.59 -4.15
N PRO A 26 -6.86 -15.69 -4.49
CA PRO A 26 -8.15 -16.05 -3.89
C PRO A 26 -8.01 -16.30 -2.37
N GLY A 27 -9.10 -16.10 -1.63
CA GLY A 27 -9.10 -16.25 -0.16
C GLY A 27 -9.22 -14.92 0.58
N TRP A 28 -9.97 -13.97 0.03
CA TRP A 28 -10.35 -12.73 0.70
C TRP A 28 -11.39 -12.93 1.80
N ILE A 29 -12.29 -13.89 1.62
CA ILE A 29 -13.37 -14.21 2.55
C ILE A 29 -13.33 -15.71 2.80
N VAL A 30 -13.38 -16.11 4.06
CA VAL A 30 -13.43 -17.51 4.50
C VAL A 30 -14.70 -17.71 5.31
N GLY A 31 -15.49 -18.72 4.95
CA GLY A 31 -16.67 -19.10 5.72
C GLY A 31 -17.30 -20.37 5.16
N ASN A 32 -18.13 -21.02 5.98
CA ASN A 32 -18.86 -22.21 5.59
C ASN A 32 -20.20 -21.82 4.94
N GLY A 33 -20.29 -21.94 3.62
CA GLY A 33 -21.52 -21.72 2.86
C GLY A 33 -21.27 -21.15 1.45
N ASN A 34 -22.32 -21.10 0.63
CA ASN A 34 -22.26 -20.40 -0.65
C ASN A 34 -22.08 -18.90 -0.39
N LEU A 35 -21.14 -18.24 -1.09
CA LEU A 35 -21.02 -16.78 -1.01
C LEU A 35 -22.35 -16.16 -1.49
N PRO A 36 -23.02 -15.33 -0.67
CA PRO A 36 -24.19 -14.60 -1.15
C PRO A 36 -23.76 -13.55 -2.20
N VAL A 37 -24.70 -13.14 -3.06
CA VAL A 37 -24.48 -12.05 -4.03
C VAL A 37 -24.41 -10.74 -3.26
N LEU A 38 -23.18 -10.35 -2.89
CA LEU A 38 -22.89 -9.18 -2.08
C LEU A 38 -22.66 -7.98 -3.00
N THR A 39 -23.60 -7.04 -2.98
CA THR A 39 -23.65 -5.89 -3.91
C THR A 39 -22.41 -5.00 -3.89
N TRP A 40 -21.72 -4.88 -2.75
CA TRP A 40 -20.52 -4.05 -2.66
C TRP A 40 -19.20 -4.82 -2.84
N ILE A 41 -19.24 -6.16 -2.99
CA ILE A 41 -18.02 -6.94 -3.24
C ILE A 41 -17.45 -6.63 -4.61
N ASP A 42 -18.28 -6.47 -5.63
CA ASP A 42 -17.81 -6.13 -6.97
C ASP A 42 -17.13 -4.75 -6.98
N VAL A 43 -17.71 -3.79 -6.27
CA VAL A 43 -17.14 -2.44 -6.10
C VAL A 43 -15.82 -2.49 -5.33
N ALA A 44 -15.76 -3.25 -4.24
CA ALA A 44 -14.54 -3.47 -3.46
C ALA A 44 -13.45 -4.14 -4.29
N GLY A 45 -13.81 -5.11 -5.14
CA GLY A 45 -12.89 -5.79 -6.05
C GLY A 45 -12.28 -4.85 -7.10
N ILE A 46 -13.03 -3.88 -7.61
CA ILE A 46 -12.47 -2.85 -8.49
C ILE A 46 -11.58 -1.90 -7.70
N LEU A 47 -12.02 -1.48 -6.51
CA LEU A 47 -11.34 -0.49 -5.69
C LEU A 47 -9.94 -0.95 -5.23
N ILE A 48 -9.79 -2.24 -4.88
CA ILE A 48 -8.53 -2.80 -4.40
C ILE A 48 -7.42 -2.86 -5.48
N ASN A 49 -7.78 -2.78 -6.76
CA ASN A 49 -6.78 -2.69 -7.83
C ASN A 49 -6.07 -1.33 -7.87
N LEU A 50 -6.66 -0.28 -7.29
CA LEU A 50 -6.10 1.07 -7.31
C LEU A 50 -4.85 1.22 -6.41
N PRO A 51 -4.82 0.70 -5.16
CA PRO A 51 -3.60 0.58 -4.35
C PRO A 51 -2.41 -0.05 -5.07
N VAL A 52 -2.64 -1.11 -5.85
CA VAL A 52 -1.59 -1.77 -6.64
C VAL A 52 -0.93 -0.77 -7.60
N GLY A 53 -1.76 0.04 -8.28
CA GLY A 53 -1.29 1.12 -9.14
C GLY A 53 -0.46 2.17 -8.38
N CYS A 54 -0.88 2.53 -7.16
CA CYS A 54 -0.11 3.44 -6.30
C CYS A 54 1.26 2.86 -5.93
N TYR A 55 1.36 1.58 -5.56
CA TYR A 55 2.64 0.93 -5.26
C TYR A 55 3.56 0.82 -6.47
N ILE A 56 3.03 0.51 -7.66
CA ILE A 56 3.80 0.51 -8.91
C ILE A 56 4.32 1.94 -9.20
N GLY A 57 3.48 2.96 -9.04
CA GLY A 57 3.87 4.36 -9.17
C GLY A 57 5.00 4.74 -8.21
N MET A 58 4.90 4.32 -6.94
CA MET A 58 5.95 4.53 -5.94
C MET A 58 7.28 3.87 -6.34
N LEU A 59 7.26 2.64 -6.88
CA LEU A 59 8.46 1.96 -7.36
C LEU A 59 9.14 2.70 -8.52
N ILE A 60 8.37 3.21 -9.49
CA ILE A 60 8.90 3.96 -10.62
C ILE A 60 9.54 5.27 -10.14
N ILE A 61 8.81 6.03 -9.31
CA ILE A 61 9.31 7.29 -8.75
C ILE A 61 10.59 7.04 -7.95
N PHE A 62 10.59 6.05 -7.06
CA PHE A 62 11.75 5.71 -6.25
C PHE A 62 12.96 5.26 -7.12
N GLY A 63 12.72 4.46 -8.16
CA GLY A 63 13.75 4.00 -9.09
C GLY A 63 14.39 5.14 -9.89
N VAL A 64 13.60 6.09 -10.39
CA VAL A 64 14.12 7.28 -11.08
C VAL A 64 14.92 8.14 -10.10
N ASN A 65 14.41 8.36 -8.89
CA ASN A 65 15.07 9.20 -7.89
C ASN A 65 16.40 8.65 -7.40
N THR A 66 16.48 7.34 -7.14
CA THR A 66 17.73 6.70 -6.75
C THR A 66 18.80 6.79 -7.84
N ARG A 67 18.41 6.68 -9.12
CA ARG A 67 19.32 6.90 -10.26
C ARG A 67 19.80 8.35 -10.35
N LEU A 68 18.89 9.32 -10.18
CA LEU A 68 19.24 10.75 -10.16
C LEU A 68 20.21 11.07 -9.02
N ILE A 69 19.93 10.59 -7.81
CA ILE A 69 20.81 10.77 -6.64
C ILE A 69 22.19 10.15 -6.87
N ARG A 70 22.26 8.98 -7.52
CA ARG A 70 23.54 8.33 -7.85
C ARG A 70 24.36 9.13 -8.85
N ASN A 71 23.72 9.78 -9.82
CA ASN A 71 24.39 10.46 -10.92
C ASN A 71 24.73 11.93 -10.61
N GLN A 72 23.88 12.63 -9.86
CA GLN A 72 23.98 14.08 -9.63
C GLN A 72 24.22 14.47 -8.17
N GLY A 73 24.23 13.50 -7.25
CA GLY A 73 24.28 13.78 -5.82
C GLY A 73 22.93 14.20 -5.25
N PHE A 74 22.90 14.51 -3.95
CA PHE A 74 21.69 14.88 -3.25
C PHE A 74 21.42 16.39 -3.40
N THR A 75 20.50 16.75 -4.29
CA THR A 75 20.13 18.15 -4.57
C THR A 75 18.74 18.47 -4.02
N ASP A 76 18.44 19.73 -3.70
CA ASP A 76 17.13 20.16 -3.17
C ASP A 76 15.93 19.76 -4.06
N SER A 77 16.14 19.65 -5.37
CA SER A 77 15.12 19.17 -6.32
C SER A 77 14.67 17.73 -6.06
N ASN A 78 15.53 16.89 -5.45
CA ASN A 78 15.22 15.49 -5.15
C ASN A 78 14.30 15.34 -3.93
N ARG A 79 13.88 16.43 -3.26
CA ARG A 79 12.99 16.39 -2.09
C ARG A 79 11.52 16.20 -2.46
N THR A 80 11.06 16.88 -3.51
CA THR A 80 9.67 16.82 -4.01
C THR A 80 9.16 15.39 -4.21
N PRO A 81 9.91 14.48 -4.86
CA PRO A 81 9.42 13.12 -5.09
C PRO A 81 9.26 12.29 -3.82
N PHE A 82 10.02 12.56 -2.74
CA PHE A 82 9.79 11.89 -1.46
C PHE A 82 8.44 12.27 -0.85
N TYR A 83 8.00 13.54 -1.00
CA TYR A 83 6.66 13.94 -0.61
C TYR A 83 5.57 13.28 -1.47
N VAL A 84 5.82 13.11 -2.77
CA VAL A 84 4.88 12.40 -3.66
C VAL A 84 4.74 10.93 -3.25
N ILE A 85 5.85 10.26 -2.89
CA ILE A 85 5.84 8.89 -2.36
C ILE A 85 5.02 8.82 -1.06
N ALA A 86 5.21 9.78 -0.14
CA ALA A 86 4.43 9.85 1.10
C ALA A 86 2.92 10.01 0.82
N GLY A 87 2.55 10.89 -0.11
CA GLY A 87 1.16 11.10 -0.51
C GLY A 87 0.53 9.86 -1.15
N LEU A 88 1.25 9.20 -2.07
CA LEU A 88 0.80 7.95 -2.69
C LEU A 88 0.61 6.83 -1.67
N ALA A 89 1.49 6.71 -0.68
CA ALA A 89 1.35 5.73 0.39
C ALA A 89 0.10 6.00 1.25
N LEU A 90 -0.19 7.26 1.58
CA LEU A 90 -1.41 7.61 2.32
C LEU A 90 -2.68 7.31 1.52
N ILE A 91 -2.67 7.58 0.21
CA ILE A 91 -3.80 7.25 -0.68
C ILE A 91 -4.00 5.74 -0.73
N ALA A 92 -2.93 4.96 -0.89
CA ALA A 92 -3.01 3.49 -0.89
C ALA A 92 -3.60 2.95 0.42
N ILE A 93 -3.15 3.46 1.57
CA ILE A 93 -3.69 3.10 2.89
C ILE A 93 -5.20 3.39 2.96
N ALA A 94 -5.62 4.60 2.57
CA ALA A 94 -7.03 4.99 2.60
C ALA A 94 -7.92 4.09 1.71
N LEU A 95 -7.41 3.72 0.53
CA LEU A 95 -8.10 2.84 -0.40
C LEU A 95 -8.21 1.40 0.13
N ILE A 96 -7.14 0.85 0.72
CA ILE A 96 -7.16 -0.49 1.34
C ILE A 96 -8.16 -0.51 2.50
N VAL A 97 -8.12 0.51 3.37
CA VAL A 97 -9.04 0.59 4.52
C VAL A 97 -10.50 0.70 4.07
N THR A 98 -10.81 1.54 3.08
CA THR A 98 -12.17 1.67 2.56
C THR A 98 -12.67 0.38 1.91
N CYS A 99 -11.80 -0.34 1.17
CA CYS A 99 -12.12 -1.66 0.63
C CYS A 99 -12.48 -2.67 1.72
N ILE A 100 -11.67 -2.75 2.79
CA ILE A 100 -11.92 -3.67 3.91
C ILE A 100 -13.24 -3.33 4.61
N ILE A 101 -13.54 -2.05 4.80
CA ILE A 101 -14.82 -1.60 5.39
C ILE A 101 -16.00 -2.02 4.50
N MET A 102 -15.91 -1.84 3.18
CA MET A 102 -16.97 -2.25 2.25
C MET A 102 -17.24 -3.75 2.31
N VAL A 103 -16.18 -4.58 2.36
CA VAL A 103 -16.31 -6.03 2.52
C VAL A 103 -16.97 -6.37 3.85
N ALA A 104 -16.52 -5.76 4.96
CA ALA A 104 -17.07 -6.00 6.29
C ALA A 104 -18.56 -5.62 6.40
N VAL A 105 -18.94 -4.46 5.86
CA VAL A 105 -20.35 -4.00 5.85
C VAL A 105 -21.23 -4.94 5.03
N SER A 106 -20.71 -5.44 3.90
CA SER A 106 -21.44 -6.39 3.06
C SER A 106 -21.69 -7.70 3.79
N LEU A 107 -20.68 -8.24 4.46
CA LEU A 107 -20.79 -9.47 5.26
C LEU A 107 -21.79 -9.31 6.41
N ASN A 108 -21.73 -8.19 7.13
CA ASN A 108 -22.64 -7.90 8.24
C ASN A 108 -24.10 -7.73 7.78
N SER A 109 -24.32 -7.14 6.60
CA SER A 109 -25.67 -6.89 6.07
C SER A 109 -26.38 -8.18 5.63
N TYR A 110 -25.64 -9.20 5.22
CA TYR A 110 -26.21 -10.42 4.64
C TYR A 110 -26.49 -11.53 5.65
N CYS A 111 -25.77 -11.60 6.77
CA CYS A 111 -25.98 -12.69 7.72
C CYS A 111 -25.64 -12.28 9.16
N GLY A 112 -26.67 -12.04 9.97
CA GLY A 112 -26.51 -11.78 11.41
C GLY A 112 -26.03 -12.98 12.25
N ARG A 113 -25.69 -14.13 11.62
CA ARG A 113 -25.32 -15.40 12.27
C ARG A 113 -24.37 -16.32 11.47
N CYS A 114 -23.83 -15.89 10.33
CA CYS A 114 -22.92 -16.74 9.56
C CYS A 114 -21.47 -16.47 9.99
N ASP A 115 -20.69 -17.54 10.15
CA ASP A 115 -19.25 -17.49 10.44
C ASP A 115 -18.46 -17.16 9.17
N TYR A 116 -18.58 -15.92 8.68
CA TYR A 116 -17.68 -15.39 7.65
C TYR A 116 -16.60 -14.54 8.32
N SER A 117 -15.35 -14.80 7.96
CA SER A 117 -14.17 -14.07 8.44
C SER A 117 -13.34 -13.58 7.25
N LEU A 118 -12.50 -12.57 7.49
CA LEU A 118 -11.52 -12.14 6.51
C LEU A 118 -10.46 -13.22 6.34
N GLY A 119 -10.24 -13.60 5.08
CA GLY A 119 -9.22 -14.56 4.73
C GLY A 119 -7.83 -13.95 4.64
N TYR A 120 -6.82 -14.80 4.42
CA TYR A 120 -5.41 -14.42 4.46
C TYR A 120 -5.06 -13.33 3.44
N SER A 121 -5.65 -13.34 2.24
CA SER A 121 -5.38 -12.35 1.20
C SER A 121 -5.70 -10.92 1.65
N ALA A 122 -6.84 -10.74 2.34
CA ALA A 122 -7.22 -9.45 2.89
C ALA A 122 -6.25 -9.00 3.98
N TRP A 123 -5.79 -9.92 4.83
CA TRP A 123 -4.79 -9.63 5.87
C TRP A 123 -3.41 -9.28 5.29
N LEU A 124 -3.04 -9.80 4.12
CA LEU A 124 -1.83 -9.40 3.41
C LEU A 124 -1.91 -7.93 2.96
N CYS A 125 -3.05 -7.50 2.40
CA CYS A 125 -3.29 -6.08 2.07
C CYS A 125 -3.34 -5.19 3.32
N VAL A 126 -3.95 -5.65 4.43
CA VAL A 126 -3.92 -4.89 5.69
C VAL A 126 -2.49 -4.74 6.21
N SER A 127 -1.68 -5.81 6.11
CA SER A 127 -0.27 -5.77 6.52
C SER A 127 0.53 -4.80 5.66
N SER A 128 0.28 -4.74 4.34
CA SER A 128 0.92 -3.77 3.45
C SER A 128 0.54 -2.33 3.81
N ALA A 129 -0.72 -2.07 4.18
CA ALA A 129 -1.17 -0.75 4.63
C ALA A 129 -0.48 -0.31 5.94
N ILE A 130 -0.34 -1.22 6.92
CA ILE A 130 0.34 -0.92 8.18
C ILE A 130 1.83 -0.61 7.92
N LEU A 131 2.50 -1.43 7.12
CA LEU A 131 3.91 -1.20 6.77
C LEU A 131 4.10 0.10 5.98
N SER A 132 3.11 0.51 5.18
CA SER A 132 3.14 1.77 4.45
C SER A 132 3.17 3.01 5.33
N LEU A 133 2.75 2.93 6.60
CA LEU A 133 3.01 4.02 7.57
C LEU A 133 4.51 4.24 7.77
N GLY A 134 5.30 3.18 7.72
CA GLY A 134 6.77 3.26 7.72
C GLY A 134 7.32 3.96 6.47
N ILE A 135 6.72 3.73 5.31
CA ILE A 135 7.07 4.44 4.06
C ILE A 135 6.81 5.94 4.21
N VAL A 136 5.65 6.32 4.76
CA VAL A 136 5.30 7.72 5.03
C VAL A 136 6.29 8.37 5.99
N GLY A 137 6.59 7.71 7.12
CA GLY A 137 7.55 8.23 8.10
C GLY A 137 8.96 8.41 7.53
N LEU A 138 9.47 7.40 6.84
CA LEU A 138 10.82 7.42 6.25
C LEU A 138 10.94 8.42 5.09
N SER A 139 9.92 8.53 4.25
CA SER A 139 9.90 9.49 3.14
C SER A 139 9.88 10.94 3.62
N ILE A 140 9.07 11.26 4.64
CA ILE A 140 9.07 12.59 5.27
C ILE A 140 10.41 12.87 5.96
N HIS A 141 10.98 11.88 6.66
CA HIS A 141 12.30 12.05 7.29
C HIS A 141 13.40 12.34 6.25
N LEU A 142 13.41 11.62 5.13
CA LEU A 142 14.35 11.86 4.03
C LEU A 142 14.12 13.20 3.33
N ALA A 143 12.86 13.62 3.17
CA ALA A 143 12.52 14.91 2.57
C ALA A 143 12.95 16.10 3.44
N ARG A 144 13.01 15.93 4.77
CA ARG A 144 13.44 16.94 5.74
C ARG A 144 14.93 16.89 6.05
N LYS A 145 15.67 15.90 5.57
CA LYS A 145 17.12 15.83 5.78
C LYS A 145 17.80 16.98 5.03
N SER A 146 18.52 17.82 5.75
CA SER A 146 19.26 18.96 5.19
C SER A 146 20.32 18.47 4.18
N CYS A 147 20.49 19.18 3.07
CA CYS A 147 21.47 18.86 2.02
C CYS A 147 22.91 19.30 2.39
N CYS A 148 23.20 19.54 3.68
CA CYS A 148 24.40 20.26 4.14
C CYS A 148 25.41 19.39 4.91
N ASP A 149 25.34 18.07 4.78
CA ASP A 149 26.45 17.20 5.21
C ASP A 149 27.23 16.75 3.96
N CYS A 150 28.06 17.67 3.45
CA CYS A 150 29.15 17.38 2.52
C CYS A 150 30.44 17.17 3.32
#